data_AF-A0A644YGG5-F1
#
_entry.id   AF-A0A644YGG5-F1
#
_cell.length_a   1.000
_cell.length_b   1.000
_cell.length_c   1.000
_cell.angle_alpha   90.00
_cell.angle_beta   90.00
_cell.angle_gamma   90.00
#
_symmetry.space_group_name_H-M   'P 1'
#
loop_
_entity.id
_entity.type
_entity.pdbx_description
1 polymer ?
#
loop_
_entity_poly.entity_id
_entity_poly.type
_entity_poly.pdbx_seq_one_letter_code
_entity_poly.pdbx_strand_id
1 'polypeptide(L)'
;MKLNEFARTVDAEDITPSTMNAETLYVVPDGYHGQTCVGFLCPCGCGGFHLLPTYRPGEKKSISPGWEMERVGDKVTLHPSLLNGCGAHFFIRDNKIIWCQ
;
A
#
# COMPACT_ATOMS: atom_id res chain seq x y z
N MET A 1 10.94 -1.87 -13.69
CA MET A 1 10.67 -3.32 -13.49
C MET A 1 9.26 -3.45 -12.97
N LYS A 2 8.47 -4.37 -13.51
CA LYS A 2 7.09 -4.61 -13.06
C LYS A 2 7.09 -5.75 -12.04
N LEU A 3 6.66 -5.48 -10.81
CA LEU A 3 6.62 -6.44 -9.72
C LEU A 3 5.33 -7.28 -9.77
N ASN A 4 5.42 -8.53 -9.33
CA ASN A 4 4.28 -9.42 -9.15
C ASN A 4 3.92 -9.63 -7.67
N GLU A 5 4.80 -9.21 -6.76
CA GLU A 5 4.56 -9.22 -5.31
C GLU A 5 5.48 -8.22 -4.60
N PHE A 6 5.10 -7.81 -3.40
CA PHE A 6 6.01 -7.22 -2.42
C PHE A 6 6.66 -8.35 -1.61
N ALA A 7 7.98 -8.41 -1.61
CA ALA A 7 8.75 -9.47 -0.96
C ALA A 7 8.59 -9.48 0.56
N ARG A 8 8.25 -8.32 1.16
CA ARG A 8 8.04 -8.18 2.61
C ARG A 8 7.14 -7.00 2.95
N THR A 9 6.58 -7.06 4.15
CA THR A 9 5.89 -5.96 4.81
C THR A 9 6.72 -5.51 6.02
N VAL A 10 6.85 -4.21 6.22
CA VAL A 10 7.62 -3.64 7.35
C VAL A 10 6.80 -2.57 8.04
N ASP A 11 6.82 -2.58 9.37
CA ASP A 11 6.29 -1.49 10.18
C ASP A 11 7.37 -0.41 10.30
N ALA A 12 7.03 0.83 9.96
CA ALA A 12 7.94 1.97 9.98
C ALA A 12 7.31 3.14 10.73
N GLU A 13 8.13 3.94 11.41
CA GLU A 13 7.67 5.15 12.11
C GLU A 13 7.37 6.28 11.11
N ASP A 14 8.18 6.40 10.06
CA ASP A 14 8.01 7.35 8.97
C ASP A 14 8.64 6.80 7.67
N ILE A 15 8.14 7.24 6.52
CA ILE A 15 8.65 6.84 5.20
C ILE A 15 8.75 8.02 4.24
N THR A 16 9.81 8.01 3.44
CA THR A 16 9.97 8.95 2.33
C THR A 16 10.42 8.20 1.08
N PRO A 17 10.20 8.74 -0.14
CA PRO A 17 10.60 8.06 -1.37
C PRO A 17 12.08 7.65 -1.41
N SER A 18 12.97 8.40 -0.75
CA SER A 18 14.41 8.11 -0.72
C SER A 18 14.82 7.01 0.26
N THR A 19 13.97 6.69 1.24
CA THR A 19 14.23 5.64 2.25
C THR A 19 13.56 4.32 1.93
N MET A 20 12.68 4.30 0.91
CA MET A 20 11.88 3.14 0.56
C MET A 20 12.55 2.21 -0.44
N ASN A 21 12.30 0.91 -0.28
CA ASN A 21 12.65 -0.13 -1.24
C ASN A 21 11.43 -0.51 -2.10
N ALA A 22 11.63 -0.74 -3.40
CA ALA A 22 10.56 -1.01 -4.35
C ALA A 22 9.77 -2.30 -4.07
N GLU A 23 10.39 -3.30 -3.43
CA GLU A 23 9.79 -4.61 -3.15
C GLU A 23 9.24 -4.70 -1.72
N THR A 24 9.17 -3.58 -0.99
CA THR A 24 8.66 -3.53 0.39
C THR A 24 7.36 -2.74 0.46
N LEU A 25 6.36 -3.33 1.11
CA LEU A 25 5.15 -2.63 1.54
C LEU A 25 5.36 -2.12 2.96
N TYR A 26 5.12 -0.84 3.19
CA TYR A 26 5.33 -0.20 4.48
C TYR A 26 3.99 0.04 5.15
N VAL A 27 3.87 -0.37 6.41
CA VAL A 27 2.78 0.01 7.30
C VAL A 27 3.32 1.06 8.25
N VAL A 28 2.66 2.19 8.33
CA VAL A 28 3.04 3.31 9.20
C VAL A 28 1.95 3.45 10.27
N PRO A 29 2.10 2.81 11.44
CA PRO A 29 1.20 3.03 12.57
C PRO A 29 1.16 4.52 12.92
N ASP A 30 -0.03 5.03 13.26
CA ASP A 30 -0.22 6.44 13.66
C ASP A 30 0.26 7.50 12.65
N GLY A 31 0.40 7.15 11.37
CA GLY A 31 0.97 8.01 10.33
C GLY A 31 0.22 9.33 10.08
N TYR A 32 -0.94 9.29 9.42
CA TYR A 32 -1.65 10.51 9.02
C TYR A 32 -2.80 10.80 9.97
N HIS A 33 -2.69 11.88 10.77
CA HIS A 33 -3.66 12.24 11.82
C HIS A 33 -3.92 11.10 12.82
N GLY A 34 -2.89 10.30 13.14
CA GLY A 34 -3.02 9.13 14.01
C GLY A 34 -3.71 7.93 13.36
N GLN A 35 -4.02 7.99 12.05
CA GLN A 35 -4.52 6.84 11.30
C GLN A 35 -3.35 6.05 10.71
N THR A 36 -3.38 4.72 10.89
CA THR A 36 -2.43 3.82 10.23
C THR A 36 -2.46 4.02 8.72
N CYS A 37 -1.29 4.22 8.13
CA CYS A 37 -1.15 4.37 6.69
C CYS A 37 -0.42 3.17 6.09
N VAL A 38 -0.62 2.96 4.79
CA VAL A 38 0.19 2.05 4.00
C VAL A 38 0.86 2.83 2.90
N GLY A 39 2.14 2.56 2.67
CA GLY A 39 2.88 3.15 1.58
C GLY A 39 3.82 2.20 0.85
N PHE A 40 4.04 2.47 -0.42
CA PHE A 40 4.92 1.70 -1.31
C PHE A 40 5.31 2.54 -2.53
N LEU A 41 6.38 2.12 -3.20
CA LEU A 41 6.74 2.65 -4.53
C LEU A 41 5.95 1.89 -5.61
N CYS A 42 5.58 2.56 -6.71
CA CYS A 42 4.75 2.00 -7.76
C CYS A 42 5.38 0.70 -8.24
N PRO A 43 4.66 -0.44 -8.14
CA PRO A 43 5.20 -1.72 -8.54
C PRO A 43 5.40 -1.82 -10.06
N CYS A 44 4.93 -0.83 -10.83
CA CYS A 44 5.23 -0.69 -12.25
C CYS A 44 6.70 -0.31 -12.51
N GLY A 45 7.39 0.22 -11.49
CA GLY A 45 8.78 0.67 -11.56
C GLY A 45 8.95 2.10 -12.05
N CYS A 46 7.89 2.91 -12.15
CA CYS A 46 8.01 4.33 -12.53
C CYS A 46 8.55 5.22 -11.40
N GLY A 47 8.68 4.69 -10.17
CA GLY A 47 9.12 5.44 -9.00
C GLY A 47 8.03 6.26 -8.31
N GLY A 48 6.77 6.19 -8.76
CA GLY A 48 5.64 6.85 -8.12
C GLY A 48 5.49 6.42 -6.66
N PHE A 49 5.30 7.36 -5.75
CA PHE A 49 5.15 7.08 -4.32
C PHE A 49 3.67 7.11 -3.93
N HIS A 50 3.23 6.09 -3.22
CA HIS A 50 1.89 6.01 -2.66
C HIS A 50 1.99 5.91 -1.15
N LEU A 51 1.20 6.72 -0.46
CA LEU A 51 0.99 6.66 0.98
C LEU A 51 -0.43 7.13 1.27
N LEU A 52 -1.29 6.25 1.78
CA LEU A 52 -2.67 6.58 2.12
C LEU A 52 -3.08 5.98 3.46
N PRO A 53 -4.04 6.62 4.16
CA PRO A 53 -4.64 6.05 5.36
C PRO A 53 -5.36 4.73 5.04
N THR A 54 -5.36 3.84 6.01
CA THR A 54 -6.00 2.53 5.95
C THR A 54 -7.01 2.34 7.07
N TYR A 55 -8.03 1.56 6.79
CA TYR A 55 -9.16 1.27 7.68
C TYR A 55 -9.36 -0.24 7.77
N ARG A 56 -9.99 -0.74 8.84
CA ARG A 56 -10.40 -2.15 8.88
C ARG A 56 -11.53 -2.38 7.86
N PRO A 57 -11.66 -3.59 7.29
CA PRO A 57 -12.78 -3.90 6.40
C PRO A 57 -14.13 -3.60 7.07
N GLY A 58 -14.99 -2.87 6.36
CA GLY A 58 -16.29 -2.43 6.88
C GLY A 58 -16.25 -1.22 7.84
N GLU A 59 -15.08 -0.69 8.17
CA GLU A 59 -14.95 0.54 8.95
C GLU A 59 -15.29 1.78 8.11
N LYS A 60 -15.94 2.77 8.73
CA LYS A 60 -16.29 4.02 8.06
C LYS A 60 -15.03 4.84 7.79
N LYS A 61 -14.71 5.05 6.50
CA LYS A 61 -13.60 5.92 6.08
C LYS A 61 -13.86 7.37 6.48
N SER A 62 -12.95 7.94 7.27
CA SER A 62 -13.00 9.32 7.74
C SER A 62 -12.19 10.29 6.87
N ILE A 63 -11.23 9.76 6.09
CA ILE A 63 -10.30 10.50 5.24
C ILE A 63 -10.31 9.84 3.85
N SER A 64 -10.35 10.66 2.80
CA SER A 64 -10.36 10.19 1.41
C SER A 64 -9.25 10.87 0.60
N PRO A 65 -8.53 10.14 -0.27
CA PRO A 65 -8.65 8.70 -0.53
C PRO A 65 -8.03 7.83 0.57
N GLY A 66 -8.47 6.57 0.70
CA GLY A 66 -7.95 5.60 1.67
C GLY A 66 -8.37 4.15 1.37
N TRP A 67 -7.61 3.19 1.89
CA TRP A 67 -7.83 1.76 1.67
C TRP A 67 -8.46 1.07 2.87
N GLU A 68 -9.18 -0.01 2.62
CA GLU A 68 -9.39 -1.03 3.64
C GLU A 68 -8.20 -1.98 3.59
N MET A 69 -7.68 -2.34 4.76
CA MET A 69 -6.51 -3.20 4.89
C MET A 69 -6.84 -4.42 5.72
N GLU A 70 -6.58 -5.59 5.15
CA GLU A 70 -6.49 -6.85 5.88
C GLU A 70 -5.02 -7.21 6.03
N ARG A 71 -4.63 -7.64 7.23
CA ARG A 71 -3.26 -8.10 7.50
C ARG A 71 -3.29 -9.39 8.31
N VAL A 72 -2.61 -10.42 7.79
CA VAL A 72 -2.43 -11.73 8.45
C VAL A 72 -0.93 -12.02 8.50
N GLY A 73 -0.32 -11.80 9.67
CA GLY A 73 1.13 -11.80 9.81
C GLY A 73 1.75 -10.69 8.94
N ASP A 74 2.66 -11.06 8.04
CA ASP A 74 3.33 -10.12 7.13
C ASP A 74 2.60 -9.94 5.79
N LYS A 75 1.48 -10.63 5.58
CA LYS A 75 0.70 -10.55 4.34
C LYS A 75 -0.35 -9.46 4.44
N VAL A 76 -0.34 -8.54 3.49
CA VAL A 76 -1.27 -7.41 3.41
C VAL A 76 -2.14 -7.54 2.15
N THR A 77 -3.43 -7.31 2.34
CA THR A 77 -4.43 -7.16 1.27
C THR A 77 -5.05 -5.78 1.38
N LEU A 78 -5.14 -5.05 0.25
CA LEU A 78 -5.73 -3.71 0.19
C LEU A 78 -6.98 -3.69 -0.70
N HIS A 79 -8.00 -2.98 -0.25
CA HIS A 79 -9.26 -2.76 -0.96
C HIS A 79 -9.65 -1.26 -1.02
N PRO A 80 -10.33 -0.79 -2.07
CA PRO A 80 -10.56 -1.49 -3.34
C PRO A 80 -9.26 -1.56 -4.17
N SER A 81 -9.37 -1.87 -5.47
CA SER A 81 -8.24 -1.74 -6.41
C SER A 81 -7.58 -0.38 -6.29
N LEU A 82 -6.28 -0.37 -6.51
CA LEU A 82 -5.51 0.84 -6.71
C LEU A 82 -5.88 1.38 -8.10
N LEU A 83 -6.03 2.70 -8.24
CA LEU A 83 -6.55 3.30 -9.48
C LEU A 83 -5.93 4.67 -9.83
N ASN A 84 -4.89 5.09 -9.12
CA ASN A 84 -4.30 6.41 -9.33
C ASN A 84 -2.84 6.29 -9.80
N GLY A 85 -2.54 6.70 -11.05
CA GLY A 85 -1.17 6.82 -11.57
C GLY A 85 -0.75 5.83 -12.67
N CYS A 86 0.54 5.84 -13.03
CA CYS A 86 1.13 5.00 -14.07
C CYS A 86 0.96 3.50 -13.74
N GLY A 87 0.39 2.73 -14.67
CA GLY A 87 0.14 1.29 -14.48
C GLY A 87 -0.86 0.97 -13.35
N ALA A 88 -1.53 1.95 -12.75
CA ALA A 88 -2.12 1.82 -11.42
C ALA A 88 -3.30 0.86 -11.27
N HIS A 89 -3.78 0.18 -12.32
CA HIS A 89 -4.90 -0.74 -12.19
C HIS A 89 -4.43 -2.12 -11.73
N PHE A 90 -4.28 -2.27 -10.41
CA PHE A 90 -3.93 -3.54 -9.79
C PHE A 90 -4.55 -3.68 -8.40
N PHE A 91 -4.58 -4.91 -7.92
CA PHE A 91 -4.91 -5.26 -6.54
C PHE A 91 -3.65 -5.69 -5.80
N ILE A 92 -3.62 -5.44 -4.49
CA ILE A 92 -2.67 -6.08 -3.59
C ILE A 92 -3.46 -7.10 -2.76
N ARG A 93 -3.14 -8.39 -2.90
CA ARG A 93 -3.75 -9.48 -2.12
C ARG A 93 -2.67 -10.40 -1.61
N ASP A 94 -2.56 -10.55 -0.30
CA ASP A 94 -1.51 -11.33 0.34
C ASP A 94 -0.09 -10.94 -0.16
N ASN A 95 0.17 -9.63 -0.24
CA ASN A 95 1.33 -8.98 -0.88
C ASN A 95 1.50 -9.21 -2.39
N LYS A 96 0.68 -10.06 -3.02
CA LYS A 96 0.72 -10.27 -4.47
C LYS A 96 0.09 -9.10 -5.19
N ILE A 97 0.73 -8.68 -6.27
CA ILE A 97 0.26 -7.64 -7.16
C ILE A 97 -0.48 -8.30 -8.31
N ILE A 98 -1.81 -8.18 -8.30
CA ILE A 98 -2.68 -8.72 -9.35
C ILE A 98 -3.03 -7.58 -10.29
N TRP A 99 -2.31 -7.52 -11.41
CA TRP A 99 -2.55 -6.52 -12.44
C TRP A 99 -3.88 -6.78 -13.15
N CYS A 100 -4.70 -5.75 -13.25
CA CYS A 100 -5.88 -5.77 -14.09
C CYS A 100 -5.44 -5.61 -15.56
N GLN A 101 -6.18 -6.26 -16.46
CA GLN A 101 -6.03 -6.06 -17.91
C GLN A 101 -6.86 -4.87 -18.39
#